data_AF-A0A6B1ET17-F1
#
_entry.id   AF-A0A6B1ET17-F1
#
_cell.length_a   1.000
_cell.length_b   1.000
_cell.length_c   1.000
_cell.angle_alpha   90.00
_cell.angle_beta   90.00
_cell.angle_gamma   90.00
#
_symmetry.space_group_name_H-M   'P 1'
#
loop_
_entity.id
_entity.type
_entity.pdbx_description
1 polymer ?
#
loop_
_entity_poly.entity_id
_entity_poly.type
_entity_poly.pdbx_seq_one_letter_code
_entity_poly.pdbx_strand_id
1 'polypeptide(L)'
;MKYRKYIAASLAIALFFSVLYTATRSHPESTARTVKTQTHSKVRTPPRNEDPDTLKQFQKTDFYHTIIDNNLFRPLGWTPPRPQDHYRLLGTILPKDDRTSPTAIIETTVGHTTHIVSINDNLDADTKVISIKNKSVTISINGHHRTLRLLSAF
;
A
#
# COMPACT_ATOMS: atom_id res chain seq x y z
N MET A 1 -27.68 -47.77 -23.37
CA MET A 1 -26.71 -46.67 -23.11
C MET A 1 -26.95 -46.17 -21.68
N LYS A 2 -26.42 -46.81 -20.63
CA LYS A 2 -25.18 -46.50 -19.89
C LYS A 2 -24.91 -45.00 -19.65
N TYR A 3 -25.55 -44.45 -18.62
CA TYR A 3 -25.00 -43.31 -17.86
C TYR A 3 -24.84 -43.72 -16.41
N ARG A 4 -23.59 -43.99 -16.05
CA ARG A 4 -23.11 -44.34 -14.71
C ARG A 4 -22.18 -43.22 -14.25
N LYS A 5 -22.40 -42.77 -13.02
CA LYS A 5 -21.39 -42.33 -12.04
C LYS A 5 -20.59 -41.05 -12.34
N TYR A 6 -21.12 -39.90 -11.94
CA TYR A 6 -20.30 -38.74 -11.51
C TYR A 6 -21.01 -37.95 -10.40
N ILE A 7 -21.35 -38.61 -9.29
CA ILE A 7 -21.77 -37.95 -8.05
C ILE A 7 -20.93 -38.58 -6.92
N ALA A 8 -19.62 -38.34 -6.90
CA ALA A 8 -18.76 -38.75 -5.78
C ALA A 8 -17.34 -38.13 -5.83
N ALA A 9 -17.16 -36.92 -6.39
CA ALA A 9 -15.83 -36.32 -6.46
C ALA A 9 -15.80 -34.82 -6.11
N SER A 10 -16.82 -34.31 -5.39
CA SER A 10 -16.95 -32.88 -5.08
C SER A 10 -16.73 -32.50 -3.61
N LEU A 11 -16.44 -33.45 -2.71
CA LEU A 11 -16.35 -33.14 -1.26
C LEU A 11 -14.95 -33.24 -0.63
N ALA A 12 -13.95 -33.77 -1.33
CA ALA A 12 -12.62 -34.00 -0.74
C ALA A 12 -11.58 -32.88 -0.99
N ILE A 13 -11.84 -31.95 -1.92
CA ILE A 13 -10.86 -30.90 -2.28
C ILE A 13 -11.05 -29.63 -1.43
N ALA A 14 -12.22 -29.45 -0.78
CA ALA A 14 -12.53 -28.26 0.00
C ALA A 14 -11.78 -28.16 1.35
N LEU A 15 -11.20 -29.25 1.86
CA LEU A 15 -10.51 -29.26 3.16
C LEU A 15 -8.98 -29.09 3.07
N PHE A 16 -8.39 -29.14 1.87
CA PHE A 16 -6.94 -28.96 1.73
C PHE A 16 -6.52 -27.49 1.55
N PHE A 17 -7.45 -26.60 1.19
CA PHE A 17 -7.17 -25.16 1.02
C PHE A 17 -7.41 -24.29 2.26
N SER A 18 -7.98 -24.84 3.34
CA SER A 18 -8.25 -24.07 4.57
C SER A 18 -7.04 -24.00 5.53
N VAL A 19 -6.01 -24.82 5.35
CA VAL A 19 -4.87 -24.89 6.29
C VAL A 19 -3.71 -23.96 5.91
N LEU A 20 -3.67 -23.42 4.68
CA LEU A 20 -2.59 -22.52 4.25
C LEU A 20 -2.92 -21.03 4.35
N TYR A 21 -4.10 -20.67 4.90
CA TYR A 21 -4.55 -19.27 5.00
C TYR A 21 -4.24 -18.58 6.34
N THR A 22 -3.56 -19.26 7.26
CA THR A 22 -3.16 -18.68 8.56
C THR A 22 -1.65 -18.55 8.68
N ALA A 23 -0.99 -17.94 7.69
CA ALA A 23 0.36 -17.42 7.86
C ALA A 23 0.54 -16.22 6.94
N THR A 24 1.00 -15.10 7.50
CA THR A 24 1.28 -13.79 6.86
C THR A 24 0.13 -12.76 6.85
N ARG A 25 -0.43 -12.46 8.03
CA ARG A 25 -0.92 -11.10 8.32
C ARG A 25 0.05 -10.40 9.27
N SER A 26 1.05 -9.75 8.69
CA SER A 26 1.73 -8.62 9.31
C SER A 26 2.08 -7.64 8.19
N HIS A 27 1.05 -6.91 7.73
CA HIS A 27 1.23 -5.74 6.88
C HIS A 27 1.48 -4.55 7.80
N PRO A 28 2.67 -3.93 7.80
CA PRO A 28 2.86 -2.69 8.53
C PRO A 28 2.09 -1.59 7.81
N GLU A 29 1.06 -1.11 8.51
CA GLU A 29 0.29 0.08 8.22
C GLU A 29 1.23 1.25 7.87
N SER A 30 1.23 1.68 6.60
CA SER A 30 1.96 2.86 6.15
C SER A 30 1.21 4.12 6.59
N THR A 31 1.26 4.41 7.89
CA THR A 31 0.82 5.70 8.43
C THR A 31 1.81 6.77 7.97
N ALA A 32 1.35 7.71 7.14
CA ALA A 32 2.07 8.96 6.91
C ALA A 32 2.21 9.68 8.25
N ARG A 33 3.38 9.58 8.88
CA ARG A 33 3.67 10.27 10.14
C ARG A 33 3.84 11.76 9.87
N THR A 34 2.83 12.52 10.26
CA THR A 34 2.95 13.94 10.54
C THR A 34 4.09 14.15 11.53
N VAL A 35 5.16 14.81 11.10
CA VAL A 35 6.24 15.28 11.97
C VAL A 35 5.61 16.23 12.99
N LYS A 36 5.39 15.75 14.21
CA LYS A 36 5.00 16.62 15.32
C LYS A 36 6.25 17.38 15.74
N THR A 37 6.31 18.68 15.45
CA THR A 37 7.22 19.58 16.16
C THR A 37 6.76 19.63 17.61
N GLN A 38 7.36 18.81 18.47
CA GLN A 38 7.16 18.90 19.92
C GLN A 38 8.00 20.06 20.46
N THR A 39 7.32 21.09 20.97
CA THR A 39 7.89 22.02 21.93
C THR A 39 8.49 21.20 23.07
N HIS A 40 9.80 21.35 23.30
CA HIS A 40 10.53 20.62 24.34
C HIS A 40 9.90 20.86 25.71
N SER A 41 9.13 19.89 26.21
CA SER A 41 8.94 19.75 27.65
C SER A 41 10.30 19.42 28.24
N LYS A 42 10.73 20.24 29.20
CA LYS A 42 11.97 20.15 29.98
C LYS A 42 12.31 18.68 30.27
N VAL A 43 13.35 18.18 29.62
CA VAL A 43 13.87 16.82 29.83
C VAL A 43 14.28 16.71 31.29
N ARG A 44 13.57 15.86 32.05
CA ARG A 44 13.94 15.53 33.43
C ARG A 44 15.19 14.65 33.34
N THR A 45 16.33 15.16 33.78
CA THR A 45 17.51 14.33 34.04
C THR A 45 17.20 13.49 35.28
N PRO A 46 17.10 12.15 35.18
CA PRO A 46 16.87 11.33 36.36
C PRO A 46 18.09 11.45 37.29
N PRO A 47 17.90 11.69 38.59
CA PRO A 47 18.98 11.64 39.55
C PRO A 47 19.56 10.22 39.60
N ARG A 48 20.86 10.13 39.92
CA ARG A 48 21.71 8.92 39.90
C ARG A 48 21.15 7.69 40.66
N ASN A 49 20.11 7.85 41.48
CA ASN A 49 19.59 6.85 42.41
C ASN A 49 18.08 6.60 42.23
N GLU A 50 17.55 6.63 41.01
CA GLU A 50 16.18 6.13 40.79
C GLU A 50 16.16 4.60 40.81
N ASP A 51 15.16 4.04 41.50
CA ASP A 51 14.94 2.61 41.63
C ASP A 51 14.74 1.98 40.25
N PRO A 52 15.52 0.95 39.85
CA PRO A 52 15.37 0.28 38.56
C PRO A 52 13.95 -0.22 38.27
N ASP A 53 13.11 -0.42 39.31
CA ASP A 53 11.69 -0.78 39.12
C ASP A 53 10.83 0.36 38.55
N THR A 54 11.24 1.62 38.68
CA THR A 54 10.57 2.77 38.02
C THR A 54 10.85 2.86 36.52
N LEU A 55 11.95 2.24 36.05
CA LEU A 55 12.29 2.16 34.62
C LEU A 55 11.61 1.00 33.89
N LYS A 56 10.96 0.07 34.62
CA LYS A 56 10.16 -1.02 34.03
C LYS A 56 8.99 -0.52 33.18
N GLN A 57 8.57 0.73 33.38
CA GLN A 57 7.49 1.34 32.60
C GLN A 57 7.90 1.67 31.16
N PHE A 58 9.21 1.71 30.85
CA PHE A 58 9.67 1.70 29.47
C PHE A 58 9.54 0.28 28.92
N GLN A 59 8.30 -0.06 28.54
CA GLN A 59 8.01 -1.24 27.75
C GLN A 59 8.97 -1.24 26.55
N LYS A 60 9.65 -2.36 26.34
CA LYS A 60 10.69 -2.50 25.30
C LYS A 60 10.23 -2.00 23.93
N THR A 61 8.94 -2.13 23.62
CA THR A 61 8.28 -1.61 22.41
C THR A 61 8.39 -0.09 22.30
N ASP A 62 8.09 0.63 23.38
CA ASP A 62 8.02 2.10 23.39
C ASP A 62 9.41 2.73 23.22
N PHE A 63 10.44 2.04 23.71
CA PHE A 63 11.84 2.43 23.50
C PHE A 63 12.22 2.41 22.01
N TYR A 64 11.92 1.30 21.30
CA TYR A 64 12.24 1.20 19.86
C TYR A 64 11.36 2.12 19.01
N HIS A 65 10.09 2.31 19.36
CA HIS A 65 9.24 3.31 18.72
C HIS A 65 9.84 4.71 18.88
N THR A 66 10.23 5.11 20.09
CA THR A 66 10.87 6.43 20.31
C THR A 66 12.07 6.65 19.39
N ILE A 67 12.91 5.64 19.18
CA ILE A 67 14.05 5.70 18.26
C ILE A 67 13.61 5.90 16.80
N ILE A 68 12.64 5.12 16.33
CA ILE A 68 12.16 5.15 14.94
C ILE A 68 11.44 6.47 14.65
N ASP A 69 10.53 6.86 15.55
CA ASP A 69 9.67 8.04 15.50
C ASP A 69 10.48 9.32 15.52
N ASN A 70 11.48 9.41 16.39
CA ASN A 70 12.34 10.58 16.53
C ASN A 70 13.60 10.51 15.67
N ASN A 71 13.73 9.49 14.84
CA ASN A 71 14.81 9.40 13.87
C ASN A 71 16.23 9.45 14.53
N LEU A 72 16.39 8.91 15.74
CA LEU A 72 17.56 9.18 16.59
C LEU A 72 18.93 8.70 16.04
N PHE A 73 18.95 7.76 15.10
CA PHE A 73 20.17 7.20 14.51
C PHE A 73 20.40 7.59 13.04
N ARG A 74 19.70 8.60 12.53
CA ARG A 74 19.88 9.03 11.13
C ARG A 74 21.07 9.98 11.05
N PRO A 75 22.00 9.81 10.10
CA PRO A 75 23.08 10.76 9.95
C PRO A 75 22.52 12.15 9.59
N LEU A 76 23.21 13.19 10.04
CA LEU A 76 22.85 14.57 9.68
C LEU A 76 22.83 14.72 8.16
N GLY A 77 21.75 15.30 7.63
CA GLY A 77 21.55 15.44 6.18
C GLY A 77 20.93 14.22 5.48
N TRP A 78 20.59 13.15 6.20
CA TRP A 78 19.88 12.02 5.61
C TRP A 78 18.48 12.42 5.12
N THR A 79 18.22 12.24 3.83
CA THR A 79 16.90 12.39 3.23
C THR A 79 16.36 11.00 2.88
N PRO A 80 15.17 10.60 3.36
CA PRO A 80 14.59 9.31 3.02
C PRO A 80 14.40 9.21 1.49
N PRO A 81 14.62 8.03 0.89
CA PRO A 81 14.18 7.77 -0.47
C PRO A 81 12.69 8.11 -0.59
N ARG A 82 12.31 8.80 -1.65
CA ARG A 82 10.89 9.09 -1.90
C ARG A 82 10.18 7.75 -2.16
N PRO A 83 9.00 7.52 -1.56
CA PRO A 83 8.18 6.37 -1.90
C PRO A 83 7.95 6.33 -3.41
N GLN A 84 8.28 5.21 -4.04
CA GLN A 84 8.01 5.00 -5.45
C GLN A 84 6.53 4.66 -5.62
N ASP A 85 5.85 5.40 -6.49
CA ASP A 85 4.45 5.13 -6.81
C ASP A 85 4.33 3.78 -7.51
N HIS A 86 3.40 2.93 -7.08
CA HIS A 86 3.27 1.58 -7.63
C HIS A 86 2.82 1.57 -9.11
N TYR A 87 2.06 2.58 -9.52
CA TYR A 87 1.58 2.75 -10.90
C TYR A 87 1.98 4.09 -11.48
N ARG A 88 2.21 4.11 -12.79
CA ARG A 88 2.50 5.30 -13.58
C ARG A 88 1.58 5.37 -14.79
N LEU A 89 1.03 6.55 -15.08
CA LEU A 89 0.27 6.77 -16.30
C LEU A 89 1.23 7.03 -17.49
N LEU A 90 1.09 6.23 -18.55
CA LEU A 90 1.82 6.40 -19.81
C LEU A 90 0.98 7.14 -20.87
N GLY A 91 -0.35 7.03 -20.81
CA GLY A 91 -1.21 7.72 -21.75
C GLY A 91 -2.70 7.49 -21.53
N THR A 92 -3.52 8.31 -22.18
CA THR A 92 -4.98 8.21 -22.18
C THR A 92 -5.49 8.37 -23.60
N ILE A 93 -6.41 7.51 -24.02
CA ILE A 93 -7.11 7.58 -25.30
C ILE A 93 -8.55 7.99 -24.98
N LEU A 94 -8.90 9.21 -25.38
CA LEU A 94 -10.24 9.75 -25.23
C LEU A 94 -10.94 9.72 -26.58
N PRO A 95 -11.92 8.81 -26.79
CA PRO A 95 -12.72 8.81 -27.99
C PRO A 95 -13.57 10.09 -28.07
N LYS A 96 -13.89 10.49 -29.31
CA LYS A 96 -14.76 11.65 -29.58
C LYS A 96 -16.24 11.25 -29.61
N ASP A 97 -16.53 9.96 -29.76
CA ASP A 97 -17.88 9.42 -29.80
C ASP A 97 -18.28 8.81 -28.44
N ASP A 98 -19.56 8.87 -28.12
CA ASP A 98 -20.08 8.35 -26.84
C ASP A 98 -20.23 6.81 -26.83
N ARG A 99 -19.90 6.15 -27.95
CA ARG A 99 -20.04 4.69 -28.11
C ARG A 99 -18.78 3.93 -27.69
N THR A 100 -17.63 4.61 -27.72
CA THR A 100 -16.34 4.01 -27.37
C THR A 100 -15.98 4.40 -25.95
N SER A 101 -15.55 3.43 -25.14
CA SER A 101 -15.10 3.73 -23.79
C SER A 101 -13.70 4.35 -23.79
N PRO A 102 -13.44 5.37 -22.96
CA PRO A 102 -12.09 5.87 -22.72
C PRO A 102 -11.17 4.76 -22.23
N THR A 103 -9.92 4.78 -22.69
CA THR A 103 -8.88 3.82 -22.29
C THR A 103 -7.63 4.53 -21.77
N ALA A 104 -6.90 3.87 -20.90
CA ALA A 104 -5.65 4.35 -20.33
C ALA A 104 -4.56 3.28 -20.44
N ILE A 105 -3.33 3.75 -20.60
CA ILE A 105 -2.13 2.92 -20.63
C ILE A 105 -1.37 3.19 -19.33
N ILE A 106 -1.29 2.19 -18.46
CA ILE A 106 -0.70 2.31 -17.12
C ILE A 106 0.43 1.31 -17.00
N GLU A 107 1.55 1.72 -16.42
CA GLU A 107 2.71 0.86 -16.13
C GLU A 107 2.79 0.58 -14.63
N THR A 108 3.04 -0.67 -14.23
CA THR A 108 3.50 -0.99 -12.88
C THR A 108 4.96 -0.58 -12.76
N THR A 109 5.29 0.26 -11.79
CA THR A 109 6.68 0.71 -11.63
C THR A 109 7.57 -0.40 -11.07
N VAL A 110 6.95 -1.39 -10.40
CA VAL A 110 7.58 -2.65 -10.04
C VAL A 110 7.30 -3.64 -11.18
N GLY A 111 8.35 -4.13 -11.83
CA GLY A 111 8.24 -5.13 -12.89
C GLY A 111 7.94 -4.59 -14.30
N HIS A 112 7.65 -3.28 -14.44
CA HIS A 112 7.48 -2.61 -15.74
C HIS A 112 6.37 -3.21 -16.63
N THR A 113 5.33 -3.75 -16.02
CA THR A 113 4.20 -4.34 -16.74
C THR A 113 3.26 -3.25 -17.22
N THR A 114 2.92 -3.26 -18.51
CA THR A 114 1.97 -2.30 -19.09
C THR A 114 0.57 -2.89 -19.19
N HIS A 115 -0.42 -2.14 -18.72
CA HIS A 115 -1.84 -2.47 -18.73
C HIS A 115 -2.58 -1.46 -19.60
N ILE A 116 -3.45 -1.97 -20.48
CA ILE A 116 -4.42 -1.15 -21.22
C ILE A 116 -5.77 -1.40 -20.56
N VAL A 117 -6.34 -0.36 -19.96
CA VAL A 117 -7.50 -0.47 -19.08
C VAL A 117 -8.57 0.57 -19.42
N SER A 118 -9.82 0.18 -19.25
CA SER A 118 -11.02 1.01 -19.34
C SER A 118 -11.56 1.35 -17.95
N ILE A 119 -12.59 2.19 -17.90
CA ILE A 119 -13.31 2.49 -16.65
C ILE A 119 -13.90 1.18 -16.10
N ASN A 120 -13.76 0.97 -14.80
CA ASN A 120 -14.13 -0.23 -14.05
C ASN A 120 -13.23 -1.46 -14.20
N ASP A 121 -12.15 -1.40 -14.97
CA ASP A 121 -11.20 -2.50 -15.01
C ASP A 121 -10.38 -2.57 -13.73
N ASN A 122 -10.02 -3.79 -13.33
CA ASN A 122 -9.14 -4.05 -12.19
C ASN A 122 -7.68 -4.06 -12.69
N LEU A 123 -6.81 -3.32 -12.01
CA LEU A 123 -5.36 -3.42 -12.23
C LEU A 123 -4.77 -4.57 -11.41
N ASP A 124 -5.27 -4.73 -10.18
CA ASP A 124 -4.88 -5.75 -9.22
C ASP A 124 -6.10 -6.14 -8.35
N ALA A 125 -5.91 -7.03 -7.38
CA ALA A 125 -6.98 -7.50 -6.49
C ALA A 125 -7.75 -6.35 -5.80
N ASP A 126 -7.03 -5.31 -5.37
CA ASP A 126 -7.59 -4.19 -4.60
C ASP A 126 -7.52 -2.84 -5.33
N THR A 127 -7.13 -2.86 -6.62
CA THR A 127 -6.96 -1.64 -7.42
C THR A 127 -7.90 -1.62 -8.62
N LYS A 128 -8.73 -0.58 -8.73
CA LYS A 128 -9.74 -0.43 -9.80
C LYS A 128 -9.69 0.94 -10.45
N VAL A 129 -9.91 1.01 -11.77
CA VAL A 129 -10.04 2.27 -12.50
C VAL A 129 -11.42 2.87 -12.27
N ILE A 130 -11.46 4.12 -11.78
CA ILE A 130 -12.71 4.85 -11.50
C ILE A 130 -13.03 5.83 -12.62
N SER A 131 -12.05 6.57 -13.10
CA SER A 131 -12.27 7.56 -14.16
C SER A 131 -11.03 7.80 -14.99
N ILE A 132 -11.24 8.09 -16.28
CA ILE A 132 -10.20 8.42 -17.24
C ILE A 132 -10.53 9.80 -17.81
N LYS A 133 -9.56 10.72 -17.70
CA LYS A 133 -9.65 12.10 -18.18
C LYS A 133 -8.40 12.41 -19.00
N ASN A 134 -8.37 13.60 -19.60
CA ASN A 134 -7.22 14.00 -20.39
C ASN A 134 -5.95 14.01 -19.51
N LYS A 135 -4.92 13.25 -19.91
CA LYS A 135 -3.63 13.14 -19.20
C LYS A 135 -3.73 12.73 -17.73
N SER A 136 -4.86 12.17 -17.29
CA SER A 136 -5.07 11.79 -15.89
C SER A 136 -6.05 10.65 -15.73
N VAL A 137 -5.79 9.79 -14.75
CA VAL A 137 -6.63 8.64 -14.41
C VAL A 137 -6.80 8.57 -12.91
N THR A 138 -8.03 8.36 -12.44
CA THR A 138 -8.31 8.11 -11.02
C THR A 138 -8.49 6.62 -10.80
N ILE A 139 -7.72 6.06 -9.88
CA ILE A 139 -7.81 4.67 -9.43
C ILE A 139 -8.24 4.63 -7.96
N SER A 140 -8.99 3.60 -7.60
CA SER A 140 -9.26 3.22 -6.21
C SER A 140 -8.21 2.20 -5.80
N ILE A 141 -7.49 2.43 -4.71
CA ILE A 141 -6.57 1.46 -4.10
C ILE A 141 -7.07 1.25 -2.68
N ASN A 142 -7.50 0.04 -2.32
CA ASN A 142 -8.03 -0.27 -0.98
C ASN A 142 -9.17 0.70 -0.54
N GLY A 143 -9.98 1.16 -1.49
CA GLY A 143 -11.05 2.14 -1.22
C GLY A 143 -10.62 3.61 -1.15
N HIS A 144 -9.32 3.91 -1.28
CA HIS A 144 -8.80 5.27 -1.37
C HIS A 144 -8.59 5.71 -2.82
N HIS A 145 -8.97 6.94 -3.13
CA HIS A 145 -8.82 7.47 -4.49
C HIS A 145 -7.43 8.09 -4.68
N ARG A 146 -6.77 7.70 -5.78
CA ARG A 146 -5.49 8.27 -6.21
C ARG A 146 -5.58 8.70 -7.66
N THR A 147 -5.02 9.85 -7.98
CA THR A 147 -4.94 10.33 -9.37
C THR A 147 -3.54 10.13 -9.92
N LEU A 148 -3.42 9.33 -10.97
CA LEU A 148 -2.22 9.21 -11.79
C LEU A 148 -2.23 10.33 -12.83
N ARG A 149 -1.11 11.03 -12.97
CA ARG A 149 -0.94 12.09 -13.98
C ARG A 149 0.14 11.67 -14.96
N LEU A 150 -0.10 11.99 -16.22
CA LEU A 150 0.90 11.80 -17.26
C LEU A 150 2.07 12.73 -16.95
N LEU A 151 3.28 12.18 -16.82
CA LEU A 151 4.48 12.98 -16.67
C LEU A 151 4.68 13.76 -17.97
N SER A 152 4.73 15.09 -17.91
CA SER A 152 5.13 15.88 -19.07
C SER A 152 6.62 15.66 -19.32
N ALA A 153 6.96 15.10 -20.48
CA ALA A 153 8.31 15.30 -21.01
C ALA A 153 8.45 16.79 -21.35
N PHE A 154 9.56 17.39 -20.91
CA PHE A 154 9.93 18.78 -21.21
C PHE A 154 10.36 18.92 -22.67
#